data_AF-A0A538LBI1-F1
#
_entry.id   AF-A0A538LBI1-F1
#
_cell.length_a   1.000
_cell.length_b   1.000
_cell.length_c   1.000
_cell.angle_alpha   90.00
_cell.angle_beta   90.00
_cell.angle_gamma   90.00
#
_symmetry.space_group_name_H-M   'P 1'
#
loop_
_entity.id
_entity.type
_entity.pdbx_description
1 polymer ?
#
loop_
_entity_poly.entity_id
_entity_poly.type
_entity_poly.pdbx_seq_one_letter_code
_entity_poly.pdbx_strand_id
1 'polypeptide(L)'
;MGPLFGPRTVAEAAFLVAVPVIGLEAGLSWYAIVGVGAAAYVLVIVAEGVLSRGEARATPVSGAELDAPRPSAATIIDTVGPRRWNVWDLERVAREHAGSDPAADEERTFLLIYLRDFAGPDGMLPVDFDDLVRKSFGGLVANP
;
A
#
# COMPACT_ATOMS: atom_id res chain seq x y z
N MET A 1 -0.19 16.18 -17.43
CA MET A 1 1.00 15.36 -17.15
C MET A 1 1.47 15.68 -15.75
N GLY A 2 0.99 14.95 -14.74
CA GLY A 2 1.50 15.08 -13.38
C GLY A 2 2.92 14.50 -13.31
N PRO A 3 3.81 15.03 -12.46
CA PRO A 3 5.13 14.44 -12.27
C PRO A 3 4.98 12.98 -11.79
N LEU A 4 5.47 12.04 -12.59
CA LEU A 4 5.49 10.59 -12.32
C LEU A 4 6.40 10.18 -11.15
N PHE A 5 7.10 11.15 -10.54
CA PHE A 5 8.11 10.93 -9.54
C PHE A 5 7.71 11.68 -8.27
N GLY A 6 7.37 10.95 -7.23
CA GLY A 6 7.12 11.52 -5.92
C GLY A 6 8.40 12.19 -5.37
N PRO A 7 8.29 13.09 -4.36
CA PRO A 7 9.45 13.75 -3.75
C PRO A 7 10.55 12.77 -3.30
N ARG A 8 10.15 11.55 -2.90
CA ARG A 8 11.04 10.46 -2.49
C ARG A 8 11.91 9.94 -3.65
N THR A 9 11.35 9.85 -4.86
CA THR A 9 12.06 9.32 -6.05
C THR A 9 13.13 10.29 -6.55
N VAL A 10 12.90 11.60 -6.42
CA VAL A 10 13.90 12.62 -6.75
C VAL A 10 15.08 12.57 -5.77
N ALA A 11 14.81 12.37 -4.47
CA ALA A 11 15.84 12.23 -3.45
C ALA A 11 16.67 10.94 -3.65
N GLU A 12 16.01 9.83 -3.98
CA GLU A 12 16.66 8.54 -4.23
C GLU A 12 17.54 8.57 -5.48
N ALA A 13 17.05 9.15 -6.59
CA ALA A 13 17.82 9.33 -7.80
C ALA A 13 19.04 10.27 -7.59
N ALA A 14 18.84 11.37 -6.85
CA ALA A 14 19.94 12.26 -6.50
C ALA A 14 21.01 11.56 -5.65
N PHE A 15 20.61 10.71 -4.71
CA PHE A 15 21.51 9.93 -3.88
C PHE A 15 22.30 8.89 -4.70
N LEU A 16 21.63 8.16 -5.58
CA LEU A 16 22.25 7.15 -6.45
C LEU A 16 23.27 7.75 -7.43
N VAL A 17 23.11 9.02 -7.82
CA VAL A 17 24.05 9.70 -8.72
C VAL A 17 25.15 10.43 -7.95
N ALA A 18 24.82 11.15 -6.88
CA ALA A 18 25.78 11.99 -6.17
C ALA A 18 26.85 11.16 -5.42
N VAL A 19 26.46 10.04 -4.79
CA VAL A 19 27.38 9.21 -4.00
C VAL A 19 28.53 8.61 -4.83
N PRO A 20 28.28 7.96 -5.98
CA PRO A 20 29.37 7.43 -6.80
C PRO A 20 30.22 8.52 -7.45
N VAL A 21 29.63 9.66 -7.85
CA VAL A 21 30.37 10.79 -8.43
C VAL A 21 31.32 11.41 -7.40
N ILE A 22 30.85 11.68 -6.19
CA ILE A 22 31.67 12.24 -5.11
C ILE A 22 32.72 11.21 -4.65
N GLY A 23 32.38 9.92 -4.62
CA GLY A 23 33.31 8.85 -4.28
C GLY A 23 34.46 8.67 -5.27
N LEU A 24 34.18 8.81 -6.57
CA LEU A 24 35.19 8.79 -7.63
C LEU A 24 36.14 10.00 -7.54
N GLU A 25 35.61 11.20 -7.31
CA GLU A 25 36.40 12.43 -7.17
C GLU A 25 37.28 12.44 -5.89
N ALA A 26 36.83 11.78 -4.82
CA ALA A 26 37.58 11.69 -3.56
C ALA A 26 38.67 10.58 -3.56
N GLY A 27 38.83 9.83 -4.66
CA GLY A 27 39.75 8.69 -4.74
C GLY A 27 39.35 7.53 -3.81
N LEU A 28 38.07 7.46 -3.44
CA LEU A 28 37.56 6.44 -2.53
C LEU A 28 37.50 5.10 -3.26
N SER A 29 37.91 4.02 -2.58
CA SER A 29 37.81 2.69 -3.18
C SER A 29 36.34 2.36 -3.45
N TRP A 30 36.07 1.62 -4.53
CA TRP A 30 34.72 1.17 -4.89
C TRP A 30 33.97 0.53 -3.70
N TYR A 31 34.68 -0.24 -2.87
CA TYR A 31 34.12 -0.85 -1.66
C TYR A 31 33.73 0.17 -0.59
N ALA A 32 34.47 1.26 -0.45
CA ALA A 32 34.13 2.34 0.48
C ALA A 32 32.87 3.09 0.01
N ILE A 33 32.69 3.30 -1.30
CA ILE A 33 31.49 3.91 -1.87
C ILE A 33 30.26 3.04 -1.58
N VAL A 34 30.34 1.75 -1.87
CA VAL A 34 29.26 0.79 -1.58
C VAL A 34 29.00 0.69 -0.08
N GLY A 35 30.04 0.66 0.74
CA GLY A 35 29.94 0.57 2.20
C GLY A 35 29.24 1.79 2.82
N VAL A 36 29.59 3.00 2.39
CA VAL A 36 28.95 4.24 2.86
C VAL A 36 27.49 4.31 2.39
N GLY A 37 27.21 3.94 1.14
CA GLY A 37 25.85 3.86 0.61
C GLY A 37 24.97 2.88 1.40
N ALA A 38 25.48 1.69 1.67
CA ALA A 38 24.78 0.69 2.48
C ALA A 38 24.54 1.16 3.92
N ALA A 39 25.53 1.80 4.55
CA ALA A 39 25.38 2.34 5.91
C ALA A 39 24.34 3.46 5.98
N ALA A 40 24.34 4.37 4.99
CA ALA A 40 23.34 5.42 4.88
C ALA A 40 21.92 4.85 4.66
N TYR A 41 21.79 3.82 3.81
CA TYR A 41 20.52 3.13 3.56
C TYR A 41 19.98 2.46 4.83
N VAL A 42 20.84 1.77 5.59
CA VAL A 42 20.48 1.18 6.89
C VAL A 42 20.03 2.27 7.88
N LEU A 43 20.70 3.42 7.90
CA LEU A 43 20.29 4.56 8.73
C LEU A 43 18.89 5.07 8.38
N VAL A 44 18.56 5.16 7.08
CA VAL A 44 17.22 5.54 6.61
C VAL A 44 16.17 4.52 7.05
N ILE A 45 16.45 3.22 6.87
CA ILE A 45 15.56 2.13 7.32
C ILE A 45 15.31 2.22 8.83
N VAL A 46 16.35 2.44 9.62
CA VAL A 46 16.23 2.58 11.07
C VAL A 46 15.41 3.83 11.44
N ALA A 47 15.66 4.96 10.78
CA ALA A 47 14.92 6.19 11.03
C ALA A 47 13.42 6.05 10.69
N GLU A 48 13.08 5.45 9.55
CA GLU A 48 11.69 5.18 9.16
C GLU A 48 11.02 4.20 10.12
N GLY A 49 11.72 3.14 10.54
CA GLY A 49 11.20 2.17 11.50
C GLY A 49 10.96 2.75 12.90
N VAL A 50 11.78 3.72 13.32
CA VAL A 50 11.61 4.43 14.61
C VAL A 50 10.45 5.43 14.55
N LEU A 51 10.30 6.17 13.44
CA LEU A 51 9.22 7.14 13.25
C LEU A 51 7.85 6.45 13.06
N SER A 52 7.80 5.36 12.30
CA SER A 52 6.56 4.59 12.06
C SER A 52 6.02 3.90 13.31
N ARG A 53 6.89 3.65 14.31
CA ARG A 53 6.48 3.05 15.59
C ARG A 53 5.69 4.01 16.48
N GLY A 54 5.75 5.33 16.19
CA GLY A 54 5.06 6.38 16.96
C GLY A 54 3.58 6.57 16.61
N GLU A 55 3.16 6.21 15.39
CA GLU A 55 1.78 6.40 14.92
C GLU A 55 0.80 5.31 15.40
N ALA A 56 1.30 4.16 15.84
CA ALA A 56 0.47 3.02 16.28
C ALA A 56 -0.22 3.22 17.65
N ARG A 57 -0.26 4.44 18.21
CA ARG A 57 -0.83 4.72 19.54
C ARG A 57 -1.79 5.91 19.60
N ALA A 58 -2.80 5.91 18.75
CA ALA A 58 -4.04 6.67 18.93
C ALA A 58 -5.16 5.89 18.20
N THR A 59 -6.26 5.39 18.76
CA THR A 59 -6.97 5.60 20.04
C THR A 59 -7.88 4.37 20.22
N PRO A 60 -8.12 3.82 21.43
CA PRO A 60 -9.18 2.83 21.61
C PRO A 60 -10.53 3.53 21.42
N VAL A 61 -11.22 3.27 20.31
CA VAL A 61 -12.64 3.64 20.16
C VAL A 61 -13.47 2.68 21.01
N SER A 62 -13.56 3.00 22.30
CA SER A 62 -14.55 2.47 23.22
C SER A 62 -15.74 3.44 23.27
N GLY A 63 -16.91 2.97 22.84
CA GLY A 63 -18.21 3.57 23.16
C GLY A 63 -18.96 4.25 22.02
N ALA A 64 -19.65 3.45 21.20
CA ALA A 64 -20.97 3.79 20.67
C ALA A 64 -21.66 2.50 20.20
N GLU A 65 -22.24 1.81 21.17
CA GLU A 65 -23.32 0.85 20.95
C GLU A 65 -24.47 1.57 20.23
N LEU A 66 -24.77 1.16 19.00
CA LEU A 66 -26.08 1.37 18.39
C LEU A 66 -26.72 0.00 18.21
N ASP A 67 -27.75 -0.20 19.02
CA ASP A 67 -28.63 -1.34 19.07
C ASP A 67 -29.43 -1.55 17.76
N ALA A 68 -29.74 -2.83 17.49
CA ALA A 68 -30.68 -3.46 16.56
C ALA A 68 -30.32 -3.63 15.06
N PRO A 69 -30.78 -4.73 14.39
CA PRO A 69 -30.87 -6.14 14.83
C PRO A 69 -30.22 -7.13 13.81
N ARG A 70 -29.64 -8.25 14.27
CA ARG A 70 -29.43 -9.49 13.47
C ARG A 70 -30.63 -10.42 13.69
N PRO A 71 -31.06 -11.31 12.76
CA PRO A 71 -30.50 -11.63 11.44
C PRO A 71 -31.58 -11.64 10.32
N SER A 72 -31.36 -10.95 9.20
CA SER A 72 -31.99 -11.39 7.94
C SER A 72 -31.01 -12.33 7.27
N ALA A 73 -31.37 -13.60 7.20
CA ALA A 73 -30.65 -14.61 6.45
C ALA A 73 -30.42 -14.08 5.03
N ALA A 74 -29.21 -13.58 4.77
CA ALA A 74 -28.78 -13.22 3.44
C ALA A 74 -28.89 -14.49 2.61
N THR A 75 -29.78 -14.45 1.62
CA THR A 75 -29.81 -15.43 0.54
C THR A 75 -28.37 -15.57 0.06
N ILE A 76 -27.77 -16.75 0.26
CA ILE A 76 -26.52 -17.11 -0.40
C ILE A 76 -26.90 -17.24 -1.88
N ILE A 77 -26.93 -16.12 -2.60
CA ILE A 77 -26.79 -16.17 -4.04
C ILE A 77 -25.30 -16.38 -4.24
N ASP A 78 -24.94 -17.62 -4.53
CA ASP A 78 -23.68 -17.94 -5.19
C ASP A 78 -23.70 -17.29 -6.58
N THR A 79 -23.47 -15.97 -6.64
CA THR A 79 -23.28 -15.28 -7.90
C THR A 79 -21.88 -15.60 -8.39
N VAL A 80 -21.72 -16.75 -9.04
CA VAL A 80 -20.64 -17.00 -10.00
C VAL A 80 -20.94 -16.20 -11.27
N GLY A 81 -21.00 -14.89 -11.10
CA GLY A 81 -21.20 -13.90 -12.14
C GLY A 81 -20.29 -12.72 -11.83
N PRO A 82 -19.90 -11.93 -12.85
CA PRO A 82 -18.89 -10.93 -12.66
C PRO A 82 -19.42 -9.82 -11.73
N ARG A 83 -18.71 -9.60 -10.64
CA ARG A 83 -19.12 -8.71 -9.53
C ARG A 83 -18.52 -7.33 -9.74
N ARG A 84 -19.28 -6.28 -9.43
CA ARG A 84 -18.72 -4.93 -9.31
C ARG A 84 -18.20 -4.70 -7.90
N TRP A 85 -17.04 -4.05 -7.82
CA TRP A 85 -16.36 -3.75 -6.56
C TRP A 85 -16.37 -2.25 -6.30
N ASN A 86 -16.48 -1.87 -5.03
CA ASN A 86 -16.31 -0.49 -4.61
C ASN A 86 -14.86 -0.27 -4.16
N VAL A 87 -14.20 0.76 -4.70
CA VAL A 87 -12.79 1.04 -4.42
C VAL A 87 -12.56 1.41 -2.95
N TRP A 88 -13.51 2.09 -2.29
CA TRP A 88 -13.39 2.43 -0.87
C TRP A 88 -13.53 1.21 0.04
N ASP A 89 -14.34 0.22 -0.34
CA ASP A 89 -14.40 -1.06 0.37
C ASP A 89 -13.07 -1.82 0.25
N LEU A 90 -12.47 -1.82 -0.94
CA LEU A 90 -11.16 -2.45 -1.15
C LEU A 90 -10.05 -1.73 -0.35
N GLU A 91 -10.05 -0.38 -0.33
CA GLU A 91 -9.13 0.41 0.50
C GLU A 91 -9.30 0.10 2.00
N ARG A 92 -10.55 -0.06 2.45
CA ARG A 92 -10.86 -0.41 3.83
C ARG A 92 -10.35 -1.82 4.16
N VAL A 93 -10.68 -2.82 3.34
CA VAL A 93 -10.25 -4.21 3.54
C VAL A 93 -8.73 -4.34 3.52
N ALA A 94 -8.06 -3.62 2.61
CA ALA A 94 -6.59 -3.58 2.57
C ALA A 94 -6.00 -3.02 3.86
N ARG A 95 -6.57 -1.94 4.40
CA ARG A 95 -6.11 -1.32 5.65
C ARG A 95 -6.36 -2.22 6.86
N GLU A 96 -7.49 -2.91 6.89
CA GLU A 96 -7.84 -3.86 7.95
C GLU A 96 -6.87 -5.06 8.02
N HIS A 97 -6.29 -5.46 6.88
CA HIS A 97 -5.38 -6.61 6.79
C HIS A 97 -3.91 -6.24 6.61
N ALA A 98 -3.59 -4.94 6.62
CA ALA A 98 -2.24 -4.43 6.46
C ALA A 98 -1.31 -4.95 7.58
N GLY A 99 -0.06 -5.22 7.22
CA GLY A 99 0.97 -5.77 8.11
C GLY A 99 0.99 -7.30 8.17
N SER A 100 0.06 -7.99 7.51
CA SER A 100 0.09 -9.46 7.40
C SER A 100 1.14 -9.94 6.41
N ASP A 101 1.27 -9.24 5.28
CA ASP A 101 2.27 -9.50 4.24
C ASP A 101 2.70 -8.19 3.57
N PRO A 102 3.89 -7.65 3.90
CA PRO A 102 4.33 -6.35 3.41
C PRO A 102 4.46 -6.29 1.88
N ALA A 103 4.82 -7.39 1.22
CA ALA A 103 4.96 -7.41 -0.24
C ALA A 103 3.57 -7.35 -0.92
N ALA A 104 2.61 -8.10 -0.40
CA ALA A 104 1.24 -8.07 -0.91
C ALA A 104 0.53 -6.74 -0.59
N ASP A 105 0.87 -6.10 0.53
CA ASP A 105 0.31 -4.81 0.93
C ASP A 105 0.80 -3.68 0.02
N GLU A 106 2.08 -3.70 -0.36
CA GLU A 106 2.63 -2.78 -1.37
C GLU A 106 1.93 -2.98 -2.72
N GLU A 107 1.80 -4.22 -3.20
CA GLU A 107 1.11 -4.53 -4.45
C GLU A 107 -0.32 -3.99 -4.47
N ARG A 108 -1.10 -4.24 -3.42
CA ARG A 108 -2.48 -3.74 -3.27
C ARG A 108 -2.53 -2.23 -3.22
N THR A 109 -1.57 -1.59 -2.55
CA THR A 109 -1.48 -0.13 -2.48
C THR A 109 -1.28 0.47 -3.86
N PHE A 110 -0.37 -0.09 -4.67
CA PHE A 110 -0.19 0.32 -6.07
C PHE A 110 -1.45 0.06 -6.92
N LEU A 111 -2.12 -1.07 -6.71
CA LEU A 111 -3.33 -1.41 -7.45
C LEU A 111 -4.48 -0.44 -7.14
N LEU A 112 -4.65 -0.05 -5.88
CA LEU A 112 -5.69 0.90 -5.46
C LEU A 112 -5.49 2.29 -6.09
N ILE A 113 -4.24 2.74 -6.23
CA ILE A 113 -3.92 3.99 -6.93
C ILE A 113 -4.42 3.93 -8.38
N TYR A 114 -4.17 2.81 -9.07
CA TYR A 114 -4.62 2.62 -10.44
C TYR A 114 -6.14 2.49 -10.55
N LEU A 115 -6.76 1.69 -9.69
CA LEU A 115 -8.21 1.43 -9.70
C LEU A 115 -9.04 2.71 -9.46
N ARG A 116 -8.55 3.66 -8.66
CA ARG A 116 -9.24 4.94 -8.44
C ARG A 116 -9.46 5.77 -9.70
N ASP A 117 -8.58 5.66 -10.69
CA ASP A 117 -8.73 6.39 -11.96
C ASP A 117 -9.87 5.82 -12.83
N PHE A 118 -10.24 4.55 -12.61
CA PHE A 118 -11.33 3.87 -13.31
C PHE A 118 -12.64 3.85 -12.52
N ALA A 119 -12.61 4.19 -11.24
CA ALA A 119 -13.79 4.21 -10.40
C ALA A 119 -14.69 5.39 -10.77
N GLY A 120 -16.00 5.14 -10.79
CA GLY A 120 -16.99 6.20 -10.93
C GLY A 120 -17.02 7.15 -9.72
N PRO A 121 -17.79 8.24 -9.78
CA PRO A 121 -18.01 9.13 -8.64
C PRO A 121 -18.60 8.43 -7.41
N ASP A 122 -19.27 7.29 -7.63
CA ASP A 122 -19.83 6.38 -6.63
C ASP A 122 -18.81 5.37 -6.10
N GLY A 123 -17.54 5.44 -6.55
CA GLY A 123 -16.46 4.54 -6.17
C GLY A 123 -16.57 3.16 -6.82
N MET A 124 -17.53 2.93 -7.74
CA MET A 124 -17.75 1.63 -8.34
C MET A 124 -16.80 1.40 -9.51
N LEU A 125 -16.18 0.22 -9.52
CA LEU A 125 -15.32 -0.23 -10.61
C LEU A 125 -16.15 -0.88 -11.73
N PRO A 126 -15.72 -0.73 -12.99
CA PRO A 126 -16.27 -1.50 -14.11
C PRO A 126 -16.14 -3.00 -13.86
N VAL A 127 -17.08 -3.76 -14.39
CA VAL A 127 -17.19 -5.22 -14.20
C VAL A 127 -15.98 -5.98 -14.76
N ASP A 128 -15.27 -5.42 -15.74
CA ASP A 128 -14.07 -6.00 -16.34
C ASP A 128 -12.89 -6.13 -15.36
N PHE A 129 -12.92 -5.38 -14.25
CA PHE A 129 -11.90 -5.44 -13.20
C PHE A 129 -12.16 -6.56 -12.17
N ASP A 130 -13.26 -7.30 -12.26
CA ASP A 130 -13.63 -8.32 -11.28
C ASP A 130 -12.54 -9.39 -11.10
N ASP A 131 -12.01 -9.94 -12.20
CA ASP A 131 -10.97 -10.97 -12.17
C ASP A 131 -9.68 -10.46 -11.52
N LEU A 132 -9.30 -9.22 -11.80
CA LEU A 132 -8.12 -8.58 -11.23
C LEU A 132 -8.29 -8.39 -9.72
N VAL A 133 -9.44 -7.88 -9.29
CA VAL A 133 -9.74 -7.67 -7.88
C VAL A 133 -9.79 -9.00 -7.13
N ARG A 134 -10.39 -10.05 -7.69
CA ARG A 134 -10.39 -11.39 -7.07
C ARG A 134 -8.99 -11.98 -6.97
N LYS A 135 -8.13 -11.79 -7.97
CA LYS A 135 -6.76 -12.28 -7.93
C LYS A 135 -5.95 -11.60 -6.82
N SER A 136 -6.06 -10.28 -6.66
CA SER A 136 -5.22 -9.51 -5.74
C SER A 136 -5.81 -9.38 -4.32
N PHE A 137 -7.14 -9.36 -4.20
CA PHE A 137 -7.86 -9.18 -2.93
C PHE A 137 -8.66 -10.41 -2.49
N GLY A 138 -8.78 -11.45 -3.31
CA GLY A 138 -9.66 -12.60 -3.06
C GLY A 138 -9.49 -13.25 -1.69
N GLY A 139 -8.25 -13.37 -1.20
CA GLY A 139 -7.97 -13.89 0.14
C GLY A 139 -8.48 -13.01 1.30
N LEU A 140 -8.79 -11.74 1.04
CA LEU A 140 -9.27 -10.77 2.03
C LEU A 140 -10.79 -10.55 1.97
N VAL A 141 -11.39 -10.62 0.77
CA VAL A 141 -12.83 -10.40 0.55
C VAL A 141 -13.67 -11.67 0.51
N ALA A 142 -13.05 -12.87 0.49
CA ALA A 142 -13.75 -14.16 0.44
C ALA A 142 -13.93 -14.85 1.80
N ASN A 143 -13.76 -14.15 2.92
CA ASN A 143 -13.93 -14.75 4.25
C ASN A 143 -15.24 -14.26 4.92
N PRO A 144 -16.35 -15.02 4.88
CA PRO A 144 -17.43 -14.88 5.84
C PRO A 144 -17.01 -15.32 7.26
#